data_AF-X1T769-F1
#
_entry.id   AF-X1T769-F1
#
_cell.length_a   1.000
_cell.length_b   1.000
_cell.length_c   1.000
_cell.angle_alpha   90.00
_cell.angle_beta   90.00
_cell.angle_gamma   90.00
#
_symmetry.space_group_name_H-M   'P 1'
#
loop_
_entity.id
_entity.type
_entity.pdbx_description
1 polymer ?
#
loop_
_entity_poly.entity_id
_entity_poly.type
_entity_poly.pdbx_seq_one_letter_code
_entity_poly.pdbx_strand_id
1 'polypeptide(L)' 'MITEEEWDRLFDRLMPVVSVGIGGLSIALTIMAFMRSSPLGQRVYYQDGQYLVSVRYPGQWHSLQDFVQPNNPDV' A
#
# COMPACT_ATOMS: atom_id res chain seq x y z
N MET A 1 44.52 10.32 2.35
CA MET A 1 43.89 8.98 2.18
C MET A 1 43.42 8.56 3.55
N ILE A 2 42.13 8.24 3.69
CA ILE A 2 41.63 7.59 4.92
C ILE A 2 42.29 6.21 4.99
N THR A 3 42.78 5.84 6.18
CA THR A 3 43.40 4.52 6.42
C THR A 3 42.32 3.47 6.67
N GLU A 4 42.65 2.18 6.50
CA GLU A 4 41.71 1.09 6.77
C GLU A 4 41.14 1.15 8.19
N GLU A 5 41.97 1.44 9.20
CA GLU A 5 41.52 1.57 10.60
C GLU A 5 40.53 2.72 10.82
N GLU A 6 40.68 3.81 10.07
CA GLU A 6 39.78 4.97 10.17
C GLU A 6 38.46 4.69 9.44
N TRP A 7 38.49 3.91 8.37
CA TRP A 7 37.30 3.36 7.71
C TRP A 7 36.53 2.41 8.63
N ASP A 8 37.21 1.47 9.28
CA ASP A 8 36.56 0.49 10.17
C ASP A 8 35.86 1.18 11.34
N ARG A 9 36.52 2.17 11.97
CA ARG A 9 35.91 2.96 13.06
C ARG A 9 34.70 3.75 12.60
N LEU A 10 34.72 4.31 11.38
CA LEU A 10 33.57 4.99 10.80
C LEU A 10 32.43 4.00 10.54
N PHE A 11 32.75 2.83 10.01
CA PHE A 11 31.78 1.79 9.71
C PHE A 11 31.09 1.29 10.99
N ASP A 12 31.84 0.94 12.02
CA ASP A 12 31.32 0.50 13.32
C ASP A 12 30.43 1.54 13.98
N ARG A 13 30.74 2.83 13.80
CA ARG A 13 29.95 3.94 14.35
C ARG A 13 28.64 4.16 13.59
N LEU A 14 28.65 3.96 12.27
CA LEU A 14 27.49 4.24 11.41
C LEU A 14 26.56 3.04 11.26
N MET A 15 27.10 1.81 11.29
CA MET A 15 26.36 0.57 11.10
C MET A 15 25.13 0.42 12.02
N PRO A 16 25.20 0.76 13.32
CA PRO A 16 24.02 0.71 14.19
C PRO A 16 22.92 1.69 13.74
N VAL A 17 23.30 2.90 13.33
CA VAL A 17 22.34 3.92 12.87
C VAL A 17 21.71 3.53 11.55
N VAL A 18 22.51 3.02 10.61
CA VAL A 18 22.04 2.54 9.31
C VAL A 18 21.11 1.34 9.49
N SER A 19 21.46 0.37 10.33
CA SER A 19 20.62 -0.82 10.56
C SER A 19 19.28 -0.47 11.18
N VAL A 20 19.24 0.42 12.18
CA VAL A 20 17.99 0.91 12.79
C VAL A 20 17.18 1.72 11.77
N GLY A 21 17.82 2.58 10.98
CA GLY A 21 17.16 3.39 9.96
C GLY A 21 16.49 2.53 8.88
N ILE A 22 17.20 1.52 8.36
CA ILE A 22 16.67 0.58 7.38
C ILE A 22 15.52 -0.23 8.01
N GLY A 23 15.72 -0.79 9.20
CA GLY A 23 14.67 -1.58 9.87
C GLY A 23 13.39 -0.78 10.12
N GLY A 24 13.52 0.45 10.63
CA GLY A 24 12.39 1.35 10.85
C GLY A 24 11.67 1.72 9.54
N LEU A 25 12.42 2.05 8.49
CA LEU A 25 11.85 2.37 7.18
C LEU A 25 11.11 1.16 6.58
N SER A 26 11.69 -0.03 6.66
CA SER A 26 11.07 -1.26 6.16
C SER A 26 9.73 -1.51 6.85
N ILE A 27 9.67 -1.41 8.19
CA ILE A 27 8.41 -1.57 8.95
C ILE A 27 7.37 -0.54 8.51
N ALA A 28 7.75 0.74 8.40
CA ALA A 28 6.83 1.80 7.99
C ALA A 28 6.26 1.54 6.59
N LEU A 29 7.11 1.13 5.64
CA LEU A 29 6.70 0.78 4.27
C LEU A 29 5.77 -0.44 4.26
N THR A 30 6.06 -1.47 5.05
CA THR A 30 5.18 -2.65 5.17
C THR A 30 3.79 -2.26 5.71
N ILE A 31 3.72 -1.43 6.74
CA ILE A 31 2.44 -0.95 7.30
C ILE A 31 1.66 -0.17 6.23
N MET A 32 2.31 0.77 5.53
CA MET A 32 1.66 1.55 4.47
C MET A 32 1.18 0.68 3.30
N ALA A 33 1.99 -0.28 2.86
CA ALA A 33 1.61 -1.23 1.82
C ALA A 33 0.39 -2.05 2.25
N PHE A 34 0.38 -2.56 3.48
CA PHE A 34 -0.73 -3.33 4.03
C PHE A 34 -2.02 -2.51 4.12
N MET A 35 -1.95 -1.25 4.55
CA MET A 35 -3.10 -0.34 4.56
C MET A 35 -3.63 -0.06 3.15
N ARG A 36 -2.76 0.01 2.14
CA ARG A 36 -3.16 0.23 0.74
C ARG A 36 -3.76 -1.03 0.10
N SER A 37 -3.23 -2.21 0.42
CA SER A 37 -3.76 -3.50 -0.08
C SER A 37 -4.97 -3.98 0.71
N SER A 38 -5.31 -3.32 1.82
CA SER A 38 -6.51 -3.61 2.60
C SER A 38 -7.78 -3.44 1.74
N PRO A 39 -8.85 -4.24 1.99
CA PRO A 39 -10.17 -4.06 1.39
C PRO A 39 -10.71 -2.62 1.51
N LEU A 40 -10.18 -1.81 2.44
CA LEU A 40 -10.50 -0.39 2.57
C LEU A 40 -10.08 0.46 1.34
N GLY A 41 -9.02 0.05 0.63
CA GLY A 41 -8.54 0.71 -0.59
C GLY A 41 -9.07 0.08 -1.88
N GLN A 42 -9.62 -1.14 -1.79
CA GLN A 42 -10.13 -1.86 -2.94
C GLN A 42 -11.48 -1.28 -3.36
N ARG A 43 -11.54 -0.70 -4.56
CA ARG A 43 -12.76 -0.07 -5.09
C ARG A 43 -13.63 -1.03 -5.88
N VAL A 44 -13.04 -2.11 -6.41
CA VAL A 44 -13.71 -3.10 -7.25
C VAL A 44 -13.29 -4.49 -6.79
N TYR A 45 -14.28 -5.37 -6.60
CA TYR A 45 -14.10 -6.76 -6.21
C TYR A 45 -14.91 -7.65 -7.15
N TYR A 46 -14.41 -8.84 -7.50
CA TYR A 46 -15.15 -9.80 -8.33
C TYR A 46 -15.53 -10.98 -7.47
N GLN A 47 -16.84 -11.20 -7.31
CA GLN A 47 -17.39 -12.26 -6.47
C GLN A 47 -18.65 -12.84 -7.11
N ASP A 48 -18.75 -14.17 -7.14
CA ASP A 48 -19.97 -14.89 -7.58
C ASP A 48 -20.48 -14.46 -8.97
N GLY A 49 -19.54 -14.18 -9.90
CA GLY A 49 -19.88 -13.75 -11.26
C GLY A 49 -20.20 -12.26 -11.40
N GLN A 50 -20.19 -11.49 -10.31
CA GLN A 50 -20.56 -10.08 -10.28
C GLN A 50 -19.37 -9.19 -9.91
N TYR A 51 -19.33 -8.01 -10.52
CA TYR A 51 -18.43 -6.94 -10.08
C TYR A 51 -19.11 -6.16 -8.96
N LEU A 52 -18.49 -6.13 -7.79
CA LEU A 52 -18.90 -5.32 -6.65
C LEU A 52 -18.03 -4.07 -6.59
N VAL A 53 -18.64 -2.92 -6.32
CA VAL A 53 -17.96 -1.63 -6.20
C VAL A 53 -18.22 -0.97 -4.85
N SER A 54 -17.18 -0.42 -4.25
CA SER A 54 -17.26 0.34 -2.99
C SER A 54 -17.41 1.83 -3.30
N VAL A 55 -18.58 2.41 -3.00
CA VAL A 55 -18.91 3.80 -3.37
C VAL A 55 -18.98 4.68 -2.12
N ARG A 56 -18.02 5.61 -1.99
CA ARG A 56 -17.93 6.71 -1.00
C ARG A 56 -17.88 6.31 0.49
N TYR A 57 -18.55 5.26 0.95
CA TYR A 57 -18.51 4.78 2.33
C TYR A 57 -17.71 3.48 2.45
N PRO A 58 -16.67 3.41 3.31
CA PRO A 58 -15.88 2.20 3.49
C PRO A 58 -16.74 1.01 3.93
N GLY A 59 -16.56 -0.14 3.29
CA GLY A 59 -17.21 -1.41 3.68
C GLY A 59 -18.60 -1.64 3.07
N GLN A 60 -19.18 -0.67 2.37
CA GLN A 60 -20.43 -0.86 1.63
C GLN A 60 -20.11 -1.26 0.18
N TRP A 61 -20.57 -2.45 -0.22
CA TRP A 61 -20.38 -3.00 -1.55
C TRP A 61 -21.71 -3.03 -2.32
N HIS A 62 -21.69 -2.56 -3.55
CA HIS A 62 -22.84 -2.51 -4.46
C HIS A 62 -22.54 -3.29 -5.73
N SER A 63 -23.56 -3.87 -6.37
CA SER A 63 -23.34 -4.47 -7.69
C SER A 63 -23.04 -3.36 -8.70
N LEU A 64 -22.05 -3.58 -9.57
CA LEU A 64 -21.74 -2.66 -10.66
C LEU A 64 -22.97 -2.43 -11.56
N GLN A 65 -23.81 -3.46 -11.71
CA GLN A 65 -25.02 -3.39 -12.52
C GLN A 65 -26.04 -2.39 -11.95
N ASP A 66 -26.02 -2.11 -10.64
CA ASP A 66 -26.89 -1.12 -10.01
C ASP A 66 -26.63 0.30 -10.53
N PHE A 67 -25.45 0.54 -11.11
CA PHE A 67 -25.04 1.82 -11.71
C PHE A 67 -25.12 1.85 -13.23
N VAL A 68 -25.20 0.67 -13.87
CA VAL A 68 -25.33 0.56 -15.32
C VAL A 68 -26.80 0.75 -15.67
N GLN A 69 -27.16 1.94 -16.13
CA GLN A 69 -28.53 2.22 -16.58
C GLN A 69 -28.75 1.56 -17.94
N PRO A 70 -29.72 0.64 -18.09
CA PRO A 70 -29.89 -0.09 -19.35
C PRO A 70 -30.39 0.76 -20.53
N ASN A 71 -30.80 2.02 -20.33
CA ASN A 71 -31.62 2.75 -21.32
C ASN A 71 -31.51 4.29 -21.25
N ASN A 72 -30.35 4.90 -20.97
CA ASN A 72 -30.21 6.34 -21.19
C ASN A 72 -29.68 6.59 -22.61
N PRO A 73 -30.51 7.02 -23.59
CA PRO A 73 -30.06 7.29 -24.96
C PRO A 73 -29.24 8.59 -25.10
N ASP A 74 -29.11 9.37 -24.02
CA ASP A 74 -28.48 10.70 -24.04
C ASP A 74 -27.01 10.71 -23.58
N VAL A 75 -26.38 9.54 -23.39
CA VAL A 75 -24.94 9.36 -23.12
C VAL A 75 -24.24 8.63 -24.26
#